data_AF-A0A7C2MFR3-F1
#
_entry.id   AF-A0A7C2MFR3-F1
#
_cell.length_a   1.000
_cell.length_b   1.000
_cell.length_c   1.000
_cell.angle_alpha   90.00
_cell.angle_beta   90.00
_cell.angle_gamma   90.00
#
_symmetry.space_group_name_H-M   'P 1'
#
loop_
_entity.id
_entity.type
_entity.pdbx_description
1 polymer ?
#
loop_
_entity_poly.entity_id
_entity_poly.type
_entity_poly.pdbx_seq_one_letter_code
_entity_poly.pdbx_strand_id
1 'polypeptide(L)'
;MNEEKMPSQMCEMSERLISYLYGELSAEEASAFEGHMATCARCAQDVRDFERVRRMLGHWQVAPGSPPEWAFGEGPERVSVRHAARQFFRAMPVWGRLALGAAMVLLVLALFNVRVEWTPAEGFRFRASLFPERAAGPAPISALSARERQQLLALIEERIRESEARQQQALAAQLEALAERMRREQHTALAGFAQEWETAQRAQWAILLRELERRRYGALTFADLFFPGNDGN
;
A
#
# COMPACT_ATOMS: atom_id res chain seq x y z
N MET A 1 -36.43 -37.19 -14.88
CA MET A 1 -37.25 -36.46 -13.89
C MET A 1 -36.31 -35.87 -12.86
N ASN A 2 -35.91 -34.62 -13.05
CA ASN A 2 -35.29 -33.82 -11.99
C ASN A 2 -36.17 -32.58 -11.87
N GLU A 3 -36.74 -32.43 -10.69
CA GLU A 3 -37.74 -31.43 -10.36
C GLU A 3 -37.25 -30.02 -10.72
N GLU A 4 -38.00 -29.37 -11.60
CA GLU A 4 -37.98 -27.93 -11.76
C GLU A 4 -38.23 -27.29 -10.39
N LYS A 5 -37.23 -26.54 -9.93
CA LYS A 5 -37.33 -25.70 -8.74
C LYS A 5 -38.38 -24.63 -9.03
N MET A 6 -39.63 -24.88 -8.61
CA MET A 6 -40.75 -23.95 -8.72
C MET A 6 -40.38 -22.58 -8.11
N PRO A 7 -40.89 -21.49 -8.69
CA PRO A 7 -40.56 -20.13 -8.28
C PRO A 7 -40.91 -19.95 -6.79
N SER A 8 -39.88 -19.54 -6.05
CA SER A 8 -39.94 -19.27 -4.63
C SER A 8 -41.07 -18.29 -4.30
N GLN A 9 -42.13 -18.76 -3.65
CA GLN A 9 -43.08 -17.84 -3.03
C GLN A 9 -42.31 -17.00 -2.01
N MET A 10 -42.19 -15.70 -2.31
CA MET A 10 -41.63 -14.71 -1.39
C MET A 10 -42.53 -14.69 -0.17
N CYS A 11 -41.97 -15.06 0.97
CA CYS A 11 -42.65 -14.94 2.24
C CYS A 11 -42.75 -13.45 2.58
N GLU A 12 -43.94 -12.94 2.87
CA GLU A 12 -44.18 -11.53 3.21
C GLU A 12 -43.27 -11.04 4.35
N MET A 13 -42.91 -11.93 5.27
CA MET A 13 -42.08 -11.62 6.43
C MET A 13 -40.56 -11.64 6.14
N SER A 14 -40.12 -12.01 4.92
CA SER A 14 -38.69 -12.08 4.61
C SER A 14 -38.00 -10.72 4.59
N GLU A 15 -38.75 -9.63 4.35
CA GLU A 15 -38.22 -8.26 4.38
C GLU A 15 -37.78 -7.85 5.80
N ARG A 16 -38.40 -8.41 6.84
CA ARG A 16 -38.07 -8.09 8.25
C ARG A 16 -36.90 -8.89 8.81
N LEU A 17 -36.38 -9.86 8.05
CA LEU A 17 -35.28 -10.74 8.48
C LEU A 17 -34.02 -9.97 8.85
N ILE A 18 -33.62 -8.99 8.03
CA ILE A 18 -32.38 -8.23 8.25
C ILE A 18 -32.52 -7.35 9.49
N SER A 19 -33.64 -6.64 9.64
CA SER A 19 -33.93 -5.83 10.83
C SER A 19 -33.97 -6.67 12.11
N TYR A 20 -34.51 -7.90 12.05
CA TYR A 20 -34.45 -8.84 13.18
C TYR A 20 -33.00 -9.21 13.55
N LEU A 21 -32.16 -9.57 12.56
CA LEU A 21 -30.77 -9.98 12.79
C LEU A 21 -29.88 -8.86 13.36
N TYR A 22 -30.19 -7.61 13.06
CA TYR A 22 -29.50 -6.43 13.62
C TYR A 22 -30.15 -5.90 14.91
N GLY A 23 -31.28 -6.45 15.34
CA GLY A 23 -32.00 -6.02 16.54
C GLY A 23 -32.68 -4.65 16.38
N GLU A 24 -33.07 -4.29 15.17
CA GLU A 24 -33.70 -3.01 14.83
C GLU A 24 -35.24 -3.06 14.90
N LEU A 25 -35.83 -4.25 15.11
CA LEU A 25 -37.28 -4.42 15.30
C LEU A 25 -37.72 -4.01 16.71
N SER A 26 -38.94 -3.49 16.85
CA SER A 26 -39.55 -3.29 18.16
C SER A 26 -39.78 -4.64 18.88
N ALA A 27 -40.02 -4.61 20.19
CA ALA A 27 -40.28 -5.84 20.96
C ALA A 27 -41.54 -6.58 20.45
N GLU A 28 -42.58 -5.83 20.04
CA GLU A 28 -43.80 -6.41 19.46
C GLU A 28 -43.52 -7.03 18.08
N GLU A 29 -42.74 -6.36 17.24
CA GLU A 29 -42.40 -6.82 15.89
C GLU A 29 -41.47 -8.04 15.90
N ALA A 30 -40.52 -8.08 16.84
CA ALA A 30 -39.64 -9.22 17.03
C ALA A 30 -40.44 -10.46 17.48
N SER A 31 -41.37 -10.30 18.43
CA SER A 31 -42.24 -11.41 18.86
C SER A 31 -43.14 -11.93 17.73
N ALA A 32 -43.68 -11.02 16.89
CA ALA A 32 -44.44 -11.41 15.71
C ALA A 32 -43.59 -12.18 14.68
N PHE A 33 -42.34 -11.75 14.47
CA PHE A 33 -41.38 -12.42 13.60
C PHE A 33 -41.01 -13.82 14.12
N GLU A 34 -40.79 -13.96 15.42
CA GLU A 34 -40.50 -15.26 16.07
C GLU A 34 -41.69 -16.23 15.99
N GLY A 35 -42.91 -15.71 16.19
CA GLY A 35 -44.14 -16.48 15.98
C GLY A 35 -44.27 -16.96 14.52
N HIS A 36 -43.92 -16.11 13.56
CA HIS A 36 -43.87 -16.50 12.15
C HIS A 36 -42.79 -17.56 11.87
N MET A 37 -41.59 -17.39 12.44
CA MET A 37 -40.48 -18.35 12.30
C MET A 37 -40.85 -19.76 12.80
N ALA A 38 -41.69 -19.88 13.82
CA ALA A 38 -42.18 -21.16 14.31
C ALA A 38 -43.04 -21.93 13.29
N THR A 39 -43.63 -21.24 12.33
CA THR A 39 -44.53 -21.82 11.31
C THR A 39 -43.93 -21.83 9.90
N CYS A 40 -42.96 -20.96 9.62
CA CYS A 40 -42.31 -20.85 8.32
C CYS A 40 -40.90 -21.46 8.34
N ALA A 41 -40.78 -22.67 7.76
CA ALA A 41 -39.51 -23.39 7.67
C ALA A 41 -38.42 -22.61 6.92
N ARG A 42 -38.80 -21.75 5.96
CA ARG A 42 -37.88 -20.93 5.17
C ARG A 42 -37.24 -19.83 6.00
N CYS A 43 -38.05 -19.00 6.68
CA CYS A 43 -37.53 -17.94 7.54
C CYS A 43 -36.67 -18.51 8.68
N ALA A 44 -37.06 -19.66 9.25
CA ALA A 44 -36.23 -20.36 10.23
C ALA A 44 -34.89 -20.84 9.65
N GLN A 45 -34.87 -21.27 8.39
CA GLN A 45 -33.64 -21.68 7.71
C GLN A 45 -32.73 -20.50 7.41
N ASP A 46 -33.29 -19.39 6.90
CA ASP A 46 -32.54 -18.19 6.55
C ASP A 46 -31.83 -17.62 7.80
N VAL A 47 -32.51 -17.51 8.95
CA VAL A 47 -31.89 -17.08 10.22
C VAL A 47 -30.71 -17.98 10.61
N ARG A 48 -30.88 -19.31 10.54
CA ARG A 48 -29.81 -20.27 10.87
C ARG A 48 -28.60 -20.13 9.97
N ASP A 49 -28.81 -19.90 8.67
CA ASP A 49 -27.73 -19.73 7.70
C ASP A 49 -26.97 -18.43 7.94
N PHE A 50 -27.64 -17.32 8.26
CA PHE A 50 -26.99 -16.06 8.64
C PHE A 50 -26.19 -16.19 9.94
N GLU A 51 -26.74 -16.84 10.98
CA GLU A 51 -25.99 -17.09 12.20
C GLU A 51 -24.75 -17.97 11.98
N ARG A 52 -24.84 -18.94 11.06
CA ARG A 52 -23.68 -19.75 10.67
C ARG A 52 -22.59 -18.87 10.07
N VAL A 53 -22.93 -17.98 9.14
CA VAL A 53 -21.97 -17.03 8.55
C VAL A 53 -21.37 -16.11 9.62
N ARG A 54 -22.18 -15.60 10.55
CA ARG A 54 -21.71 -14.73 11.64
C ARG A 54 -20.73 -15.47 12.56
N ARG A 55 -21.01 -16.72 12.92
CA ARG A 55 -20.06 -17.58 13.65
C ARG A 55 -18.81 -17.86 12.83
N MET A 56 -18.95 -17.97 11.51
CA MET A 56 -17.81 -18.16 10.62
C MET A 56 -16.88 -16.93 10.60
N LEU A 57 -17.45 -15.74 10.47
CA LEU A 57 -16.68 -14.50 10.52
C LEU A 57 -16.12 -14.22 11.92
N GLY A 58 -16.83 -14.61 12.98
CA GLY A 58 -16.36 -14.44 14.35
C GLY A 58 -15.12 -15.26 14.71
N HIS A 59 -14.89 -16.40 14.05
CA HIS A 59 -13.64 -17.16 14.23
C HIS A 59 -12.50 -16.67 13.34
N TRP A 60 -12.78 -15.75 12.41
CA TRP A 60 -11.77 -15.15 11.55
C TRP A 60 -10.89 -14.23 12.39
N GLN A 61 -9.82 -14.80 12.95
CA GLN A 61 -8.76 -14.03 13.59
C GLN A 61 -7.89 -13.41 12.50
N VAL A 62 -8.09 -12.12 12.22
CA VAL A 62 -7.09 -11.33 11.50
C VAL A 62 -5.88 -11.24 12.43
N ALA A 63 -4.77 -11.85 12.04
CA ALA A 63 -3.54 -11.84 12.84
C ALA A 63 -3.18 -10.38 13.20
N PRO A 64 -3.14 -10.02 14.51
CA PRO A 64 -2.69 -8.70 14.91
C PRO A 64 -1.17 -8.67 14.76
N GLY A 65 -0.67 -8.21 13.60
CA GLY A 65 0.78 -8.11 13.44
C GLY A 65 1.34 -7.74 12.08
N SER A 66 0.60 -7.88 10.97
CA SER A 66 1.06 -7.33 9.70
C SER A 66 0.20 -6.12 9.34
N PRO A 67 0.67 -4.88 9.54
CA PRO A 67 0.09 -3.77 8.80
C PRO A 67 0.14 -4.15 7.31
N PRO A 68 -0.94 -3.93 6.56
CA PRO A 68 -0.94 -4.28 5.16
C PRO A 68 0.16 -3.47 4.46
N GLU A 69 0.79 -4.05 3.45
CA GLU A 69 1.99 -3.53 2.76
C GLU A 69 1.80 -2.11 2.18
N TRP A 70 0.56 -1.63 2.06
CA TRP A 70 0.20 -0.28 1.63
C TRP A 70 0.10 0.75 2.77
N ALA A 71 0.26 0.35 4.02
CA ALA A 71 0.41 1.28 5.14
C ALA A 71 1.78 1.95 5.01
N PHE A 72 1.82 3.06 4.26
CA PHE A 72 2.90 4.03 4.32
C PHE A 72 3.06 4.44 5.78
N GLY A 73 3.98 3.76 6.48
CA GLY A 73 4.23 3.91 7.90
C GLY A 73 4.55 5.37 8.21
N GLU A 74 3.63 6.01 8.91
CA GLU A 74 3.90 7.22 9.66
C GLU A 74 4.97 6.90 10.71
N GLY A 75 6.18 7.37 10.42
CA GLY A 75 7.23 7.58 11.40
C GLY A 75 8.15 6.37 11.62
N PRO A 76 9.47 6.56 11.55
CA PRO A 76 10.39 5.56 12.09
C PRO A 76 10.04 5.39 13.56
N GLU A 77 9.80 4.13 13.96
CA GLU A 77 9.85 3.69 15.34
C GLU A 77 10.99 4.43 16.03
N ARG A 78 10.67 5.25 17.03
CA ARG A 78 11.65 6.12 17.70
C ARG A 78 12.62 5.24 18.49
N VAL A 79 13.53 4.58 17.78
CA VAL A 79 14.68 3.91 18.35
C VAL A 79 15.42 5.00 19.10
N SER A 80 15.35 4.93 20.43
CA SER A 80 16.00 5.88 21.31
C SER A 80 17.47 6.02 20.89
N VAL A 81 17.86 7.21 20.43
CA VAL A 81 19.21 7.51 19.94
C VAL A 81 20.28 7.09 20.96
N ARG A 82 19.94 7.13 22.25
CA ARG A 82 20.79 6.67 23.35
C ARG A 82 21.04 5.16 23.34
N HIS A 83 20.04 4.37 22.93
CA HIS A 83 20.14 2.91 22.85
C HIS A 83 20.99 2.48 21.66
N ALA A 84 20.78 3.12 20.50
CA ALA A 84 21.59 2.90 19.29
C ALA A 84 23.06 3.29 19.53
N ALA A 85 23.31 4.44 20.15
CA ALA A 85 24.67 4.88 20.49
C ALA A 85 25.35 3.92 21.49
N ARG A 86 24.66 3.49 22.55
CA ARG A 86 25.22 2.53 23.52
C ARG A 86 25.60 1.20 22.88
N GLN A 87 24.77 0.70 21.97
CA GLN A 87 25.03 -0.56 21.27
C GLN A 87 26.23 -0.43 20.34
N PHE A 88 26.32 0.67 19.60
CA PHE A 88 27.46 0.96 18.72
C PHE A 88 28.79 1.07 19.49
N PHE A 89 28.80 1.79 20.62
CA PHE A 89 29.99 1.93 21.47
C PHE A 89 30.44 0.62 22.13
N ARG A 90 29.48 -0.27 22.46
CA ARG A 90 29.80 -1.61 23.00
C ARG A 90 30.35 -2.55 21.93
N ALA A 91 29.86 -2.44 20.70
CA ALA A 91 30.33 -3.24 19.57
C ALA A 91 31.72 -2.80 19.05
N MET A 92 32.20 -1.61 19.43
CA MET A 92 33.49 -1.10 18.96
C MET A 92 34.68 -1.72 19.73
N PRO A 93 35.72 -2.20 19.00
CA PRO A 93 36.97 -2.67 19.61
C PRO A 93 37.71 -1.55 20.34
N VAL A 94 38.63 -1.91 21.24
CA VAL A 94 39.32 -0.96 22.15
C VAL A 94 40.00 0.19 21.38
N TRP A 95 40.62 -0.10 20.24
CA TRP A 95 41.24 0.91 19.38
C TRP A 95 40.22 1.87 18.74
N GLY A 96 39.00 1.41 18.44
CA GLY A 96 37.92 2.26 17.94
C GLY A 96 37.46 3.30 18.97
N ARG A 97 37.43 2.94 20.26
CA ARG A 97 37.12 3.88 21.34
C ARG A 97 38.22 4.92 21.53
N LEU A 98 39.49 4.52 21.39
CA LEU A 98 40.62 5.45 21.44
C LEU A 98 40.61 6.43 20.25
N ALA A 99 40.34 5.94 19.04
CA ALA A 99 40.22 6.78 17.85
C ALA A 99 39.08 7.80 17.99
N LEU A 100 37.93 7.38 18.51
CA LEU A 100 36.80 8.28 18.72
C LEU A 100 37.07 9.31 19.82
N GLY A 101 37.73 8.91 20.92
CA GLY A 101 38.17 9.84 21.97
C GLY A 101 39.15 10.88 21.43
N ALA A 102 40.14 10.45 20.65
CA ALA A 102 41.10 11.35 19.99
C ALA A 102 40.40 12.29 18.99
N ALA A 103 39.46 11.79 18.21
CA ALA A 103 38.67 12.60 17.29
C ALA A 103 37.81 13.65 18.03
N MET A 104 37.23 13.30 19.19
CA MET A 104 36.45 14.22 20.00
C MET A 104 37.35 15.30 20.62
N VAL A 105 38.55 14.93 21.09
CA VAL A 105 39.56 15.90 21.55
C VAL A 105 39.97 16.83 20.41
N LEU A 106 40.29 16.31 19.23
CA LEU A 106 40.62 17.13 18.06
C LEU A 106 39.46 18.05 17.65
N LEU A 107 38.21 17.56 17.69
CA LEU A 107 37.01 18.35 17.43
C LEU A 107 36.87 19.50 18.43
N VAL A 108 37.12 19.26 19.71
CA VAL A 108 37.12 20.30 20.75
C VAL A 108 38.26 21.29 20.47
N LEU A 109 39.49 20.85 20.23
CA LEU A 109 40.58 21.76 19.90
C LEU A 109 40.29 22.60 18.64
N ALA A 110 39.63 22.02 17.64
CA ALA A 110 39.20 22.73 16.44
C ALA A 110 38.08 23.74 16.73
N LEU A 111 37.10 23.39 17.56
CA LEU A 111 36.04 24.32 17.99
C LEU A 111 36.62 25.52 18.75
N PHE A 112 37.64 25.28 19.58
CA PHE A 112 38.29 26.32 20.38
C PHE A 112 39.43 27.03 19.65
N ASN A 113 39.67 26.69 18.38
CA ASN A 113 40.72 27.24 17.51
C ASN A 113 42.05 27.43 18.25
N VAL A 114 42.47 26.39 18.99
CA VAL A 114 43.61 26.46 19.91
C VAL A 114 44.90 26.57 19.09
N ARG A 115 45.57 27.72 19.13
CA ARG A 115 46.92 27.90 18.58
C ARG A 115 47.95 27.79 19.68
N VAL A 116 48.91 26.89 19.47
CA VAL A 116 50.09 26.72 20.31
C VAL A 116 51.28 27.29 19.56
N GLU A 117 51.77 28.44 20.02
CA GLU A 117 52.97 29.07 19.46
C GLU A 117 54.13 28.82 20.42
N TRP A 118 55.24 28.31 19.87
CA TRP A 118 56.48 28.10 20.60
C TRP A 118 57.48 29.19 20.22
N THR A 119 57.79 30.08 21.15
CA THR A 119 58.82 31.11 20.98
C THR A 119 60.02 30.81 21.87
N PRO A 120 61.26 30.77 21.33
CA PRO A 120 62.45 30.37 22.08
C PRO A 120 62.81 31.25 23.28
N ALA A 121 62.26 32.47 23.36
CA ALA A 121 62.57 33.44 24.41
C ALA A 121 61.51 33.53 25.53
N GLU A 122 60.27 33.04 25.31
CA GLU A 122 59.14 33.28 26.23
C GLU A 122 58.32 32.01 26.58
N GLY A 123 58.65 30.84 26.03
CA GLY A 123 57.98 29.57 26.35
C GLY A 123 56.72 29.27 25.51
N PHE A 124 55.84 28.40 25.99
CA PHE A 124 54.60 28.01 25.28
C PHE A 124 53.49 29.04 25.52
N ARG A 125 53.01 29.67 24.44
CA ARG A 125 51.79 30.49 24.48
C ARG A 125 50.60 29.69 23.97
N PHE A 126 49.62 29.50 24.84
CA PHE A 126 48.32 28.91 24.51
C PHE A 126 47.30 30.03 24.27
N ARG A 127 46.78 30.13 23.05
CA ARG A 127 45.64 31.01 22.73
C ARG A 127 44.47 30.14 22.25
N ALA A 128 43.36 30.18 22.96
CA ALA A 128 42.09 29.58 22.56
C ALA A 128 41.07 30.70 22.36
N SER A 129 40.45 30.79 21.18
CA SER A 129 39.44 31.80 20.89
C SER A 129 38.13 31.11 20.50
N LEU A 130 37.06 31.39 21.27
CA LEU A 130 35.70 30.89 21.00
C LEU A 130 35.07 31.50 19.74
N PHE A 131 35.67 32.58 19.25
CA PHE A 131 35.26 33.25 18.02
C PHE A 131 36.41 33.12 17.01
N PRO A 132 36.14 32.67 15.78
CA PRO A 132 37.13 32.80 14.71
C PRO A 132 37.44 34.28 14.59
N GLU A 133 38.74 34.62 14.65
CA GLU A 133 39.22 35.93 14.22
C GLU A 133 38.66 36.11 12.81
N ARG A 134 37.68 37.01 12.70
CA ARG A 134 36.93 37.23 11.46
C ARG A 134 37.96 37.73 10.47
N ALA A 135 38.56 36.80 9.71
CA ALA A 135 39.32 37.12 8.51
C ALA A 135 38.42 38.09 7.76
N ALA A 136 38.93 39.31 7.58
CA ALA A 136 38.18 40.43 7.03
C ALA A 136 37.26 39.92 5.92
N GLY A 137 35.95 39.95 6.19
CA GLY A 137 34.96 39.42 5.25
C GLY A 137 35.13 40.13 3.91
N PRO A 138 34.77 39.49 2.79
CA PRO A 138 34.82 40.14 1.49
C PRO A 138 34.12 41.50 1.59
N ALA A 139 34.78 42.52 1.03
CA ALA A 139 34.35 43.91 1.12
C ALA A 139 32.84 44.04 0.85
N PRO A 140 32.11 44.88 1.61
CA PRO A 140 30.68 44.98 1.49
C PRO A 140 30.30 45.35 0.05
N ILE A 141 29.27 44.70 -0.48
CA ILE A 141 28.67 44.87 -1.82
C ILE A 141 28.26 46.35 -2.07
N SER A 142 28.29 47.20 -1.04
CA SER A 142 28.23 48.67 -1.13
C SER A 142 29.37 49.32 -1.93
N ALA A 143 30.45 48.59 -2.24
CA ALA A 143 31.53 49.05 -3.10
C ALA A 143 31.23 48.91 -4.61
N LEU A 144 30.19 48.16 -5.00
CA LEU A 144 29.78 48.06 -6.40
C LEU A 144 29.03 49.33 -6.82
N SER A 145 29.39 49.88 -7.97
CA SER A 145 28.66 50.97 -8.60
C SER A 145 27.21 50.57 -8.91
N ALA A 146 26.31 51.55 -8.96
CA ALA A 146 24.90 51.31 -9.29
C ALA A 146 24.72 50.55 -10.62
N ARG A 147 25.62 50.78 -11.59
CA ARG A 147 25.62 50.11 -12.89
C ARG A 147 26.00 48.64 -12.79
N GLU A 148 27.03 48.30 -12.02
CA GLU A 148 27.44 46.90 -11.80
C GLU A 148 26.36 46.11 -11.06
N ARG A 149 25.67 46.75 -10.10
CA ARG A 149 24.50 46.14 -9.43
C ARG A 149 23.37 45.84 -10.40
N GLN A 150 23.05 46.77 -11.31
CA GLN A 150 22.02 46.54 -12.33
C GLN A 150 22.40 45.38 -13.27
N GLN A 151 23.67 45.29 -13.69
CA GLN A 151 24.15 44.19 -14.53
C GLN A 151 24.08 42.84 -13.80
N LEU A 152 24.44 42.80 -12.52
CA LEU A 152 24.37 41.59 -11.71
C LEU A 152 22.92 41.10 -11.54
N LEU A 153 21.99 42.02 -11.26
CA LEU A 153 20.57 41.68 -11.12
C LEU A 153 19.99 41.14 -12.44
N ALA A 154 20.33 41.76 -13.58
CA ALA A 154 19.90 41.28 -14.88
C ALA A 154 20.41 39.86 -15.17
N LEU A 155 21.68 39.57 -14.84
CA LEU A 155 22.25 38.24 -15.00
C LEU A 155 21.58 37.20 -14.08
N ILE A 156 21.29 37.57 -12.82
CA ILE A 156 20.60 36.67 -11.87
C ILE A 156 19.19 36.36 -12.37
N GLU A 157 18.45 37.37 -12.83
CA GLU A 157 17.09 37.17 -13.35
C GLU A 157 17.07 36.28 -14.59
N GLU A 158 18.02 36.47 -15.51
CA GLU A 158 18.21 35.59 -16.67
C GLU A 158 18.48 34.14 -16.24
N ARG A 159 19.40 33.94 -15.27
CA ARG A 159 19.72 32.61 -14.74
C ARG A 159 18.55 31.94 -14.02
N ILE A 160 17.76 32.70 -13.26
CA ILE A 160 16.58 32.19 -12.58
C ILE A 160 15.57 31.69 -13.62
N ARG A 161 15.25 32.50 -14.63
CA ARG A 161 14.33 32.09 -15.71
C ARG A 161 14.82 30.86 -16.46
N GLU A 162 16.12 30.78 -16.76
CA GLU A 162 16.72 29.60 -17.40
C GLU A 162 16.61 28.35 -16.51
N SER A 163 16.79 28.50 -15.20
CA SER A 163 16.67 27.40 -14.24
C SER A 163 15.22 26.92 -14.06
N GLU A 164 14.28 27.86 -13.96
CA GLU A 164 12.85 27.57 -13.81
C GLU A 164 12.30 26.86 -15.04
N ALA A 165 12.67 27.33 -16.24
CA ALA A 165 12.29 26.67 -17.48
C ALA A 165 12.79 25.22 -17.53
N ARG A 166 14.05 24.98 -17.12
CA ARG A 166 14.60 23.62 -17.03
C ARG A 166 13.87 22.75 -16.00
N GLN A 167 13.56 23.30 -14.83
CA GLN A 167 12.83 22.59 -13.78
C GLN A 167 11.40 22.23 -14.22
N GLN A 168 10.71 23.18 -14.86
CA GLN A 168 9.35 22.97 -15.37
C GLN A 168 9.32 21.91 -16.48
N GLN A 169 10.28 21.95 -17.41
CA GLN A 169 10.40 20.93 -18.46
C GLN A 169 10.69 19.55 -17.88
N ALA A 170 11.59 19.46 -16.89
CA ALA A 170 11.90 18.19 -16.23
C ALA A 170 10.68 17.62 -15.49
N LEU A 171 9.91 18.47 -14.78
CA LEU A 171 8.70 18.04 -14.09
C LEU A 171 7.62 17.58 -15.07
N ALA A 172 7.40 18.32 -16.17
CA ALA A 172 6.43 17.94 -17.19
C ALA A 172 6.79 16.57 -17.80
N ALA A 173 8.07 16.35 -18.15
CA ALA A 173 8.54 15.08 -18.66
C ALA A 173 8.36 13.92 -17.65
N GLN A 174 8.58 14.17 -16.35
CA GLN A 174 8.34 13.17 -15.31
C GLN A 174 6.86 12.81 -15.18
N LEU A 175 5.96 13.79 -15.25
CA LEU A 175 4.51 13.56 -15.19
C LEU A 175 4.01 12.79 -16.41
N GLU A 176 4.50 13.12 -17.61
CA GLU A 176 4.19 12.39 -18.84
C GLU A 176 4.67 10.94 -18.78
N ALA A 177 5.90 10.72 -18.30
CA ALA A 177 6.45 9.38 -18.12
C ALA A 177 5.62 8.54 -17.13
N LEU A 178 5.17 9.15 -16.02
CA LEU A 178 4.31 8.49 -15.05
C LEU A 178 2.93 8.16 -15.64
N ALA A 179 2.32 9.11 -16.35
CA ALA A 179 1.02 8.93 -16.98
C ALA A 179 1.07 7.80 -18.03
N GLU A 180 2.13 7.76 -18.83
CA GLU A 180 2.33 6.72 -19.84
C GLU A 180 2.57 5.34 -19.19
N ARG A 181 3.31 5.27 -18.08
CA ARG A 181 3.46 4.03 -17.32
C ARG A 181 2.13 3.51 -16.79
N MET A 182 1.32 4.38 -16.16
CA MET A 182 -0.01 4.01 -15.67
C MET A 182 -0.92 3.52 -16.80
N ARG A 183 -0.90 4.18 -17.95
CA ARG A 183 -1.68 3.79 -19.13
C ARG A 183 -1.26 2.41 -19.64
N ARG A 184 0.04 2.12 -19.69
CA ARG A 184 0.56 0.80 -20.08
C ARG A 184 0.11 -0.29 -19.13
N GLU A 185 0.24 -0.05 -17.82
CA GLU A 185 -0.18 -1.00 -16.78
C GLU A 185 -1.69 -1.31 -16.92
N GLN A 186 -2.53 -0.28 -17.10
CA GLN A 186 -3.97 -0.45 -17.35
C GLN A 186 -4.26 -1.27 -18.61
N HIS A 187 -3.60 -0.97 -19.73
CA HIS A 187 -3.79 -1.75 -20.97
C HIS A 187 -3.39 -3.21 -20.79
N THR A 188 -2.27 -3.48 -20.12
CA THR A 188 -1.84 -4.86 -19.88
C THR A 188 -2.82 -5.62 -18.98
N ALA A 189 -3.36 -4.96 -17.95
CA ALA A 189 -4.36 -5.56 -17.08
C ALA A 189 -5.67 -5.87 -17.85
N LEU A 190 -6.16 -4.92 -18.64
CA LEU A 190 -7.37 -5.11 -19.44
C LEU A 190 -7.20 -6.20 -20.50
N ALA A 191 -6.03 -6.27 -21.15
CA ALA A 191 -5.71 -7.34 -22.09
C ALA A 191 -5.68 -8.71 -21.40
N GLY A 192 -5.09 -8.79 -20.20
CA GLY A 192 -5.11 -9.99 -19.37
C GLY A 192 -6.53 -10.44 -19.02
N PHE A 193 -7.37 -9.53 -18.52
CA PHE A 193 -8.77 -9.83 -18.21
C PHE A 193 -9.56 -10.30 -19.44
N ALA A 194 -9.37 -9.65 -20.61
CA ALA A 194 -10.04 -10.05 -21.83
C ALA A 194 -9.66 -11.48 -22.26
N GLN A 195 -8.37 -11.81 -22.15
CA GLN A 195 -7.86 -13.14 -22.47
C GLN A 195 -8.38 -14.20 -21.50
N GLU A 196 -8.35 -13.93 -20.19
CA GLU A 196 -8.90 -14.82 -19.16
C GLU A 196 -10.40 -15.07 -19.40
N TRP A 197 -11.17 -14.01 -19.68
CA TRP A 197 -12.59 -14.13 -19.97
C TRP A 197 -12.86 -14.98 -21.21
N GLU A 198 -12.10 -14.79 -22.29
CA GLU A 198 -12.25 -15.60 -23.49
C GLU A 198 -11.94 -17.09 -23.22
N THR A 199 -10.89 -17.39 -22.45
CA THR A 199 -10.58 -18.77 -22.07
C THR A 199 -11.66 -19.41 -21.21
N ALA A 200 -12.20 -18.66 -20.24
CA ALA A 200 -13.29 -19.13 -19.38
C ALA A 200 -14.58 -19.38 -20.18
N GLN A 201 -14.93 -18.49 -21.10
CA GLN A 201 -16.06 -18.65 -22.00
C GLN A 201 -15.91 -19.90 -22.89
N ARG A 202 -14.76 -20.09 -23.52
CA ARG A 202 -14.49 -21.28 -24.35
C ARG A 202 -14.60 -22.58 -23.54
N ALA A 203 -14.09 -22.59 -22.30
CA ALA A 203 -14.20 -23.74 -21.41
C ALA A 203 -15.66 -24.04 -21.03
N GLN A 204 -16.45 -23.01 -20.69
CA GLN A 204 -17.88 -23.16 -20.42
C GLN A 204 -18.66 -23.68 -21.63
N TRP A 205 -18.40 -23.13 -22.83
CA TRP A 205 -19.00 -23.62 -24.07
C TRP A 205 -18.66 -25.07 -24.37
N ALA A 206 -17.41 -25.48 -24.16
CA ALA A 206 -16.99 -26.88 -24.35
C ALA A 206 -17.75 -27.84 -23.42
N ILE A 207 -17.99 -27.43 -22.17
CA ILE A 207 -18.79 -28.22 -21.20
C ILE A 207 -20.24 -28.33 -21.68
N LEU A 208 -20.86 -27.21 -22.07
CA LEU A 208 -22.25 -27.19 -22.55
C LEU A 208 -22.43 -28.03 -23.82
N LEU A 209 -21.51 -27.93 -24.78
CA LEU A 209 -21.53 -28.76 -25.99
C LEU A 209 -21.44 -30.24 -25.65
N ARG A 210 -20.57 -30.62 -24.70
CA ARG A 210 -20.44 -32.01 -24.26
C ARG A 210 -21.71 -32.52 -23.57
N GLU A 211 -22.39 -31.69 -22.79
CA GLU A 211 -23.68 -32.03 -22.20
C GLU A 211 -24.79 -32.17 -23.25
N LEU A 212 -24.83 -31.31 -24.27
CA LEU A 212 -25.77 -31.41 -25.37
C LEU A 212 -25.53 -32.67 -26.21
N GLU A 213 -24.28 -33.00 -26.53
CA GLU A 213 -23.93 -34.26 -27.18
C GLU A 213 -24.33 -35.46 -26.33
N ARG A 214 -24.08 -35.41 -25.01
CA ARG A 214 -24.50 -36.47 -24.08
C ARG A 214 -26.02 -36.62 -24.03
N ARG A 215 -26.80 -35.54 -24.14
CA ARG A 215 -28.28 -35.63 -24.22
C ARG A 215 -28.76 -36.12 -25.58
N ARG A 216 -28.12 -35.69 -26.68
CA ARG A 216 -28.49 -36.07 -28.04
C ARG A 216 -28.16 -37.52 -28.37
N TYR A 217 -27.01 -38.02 -27.93
CA TYR A 217 -26.59 -39.41 -28.15
C TYR A 217 -26.86 -40.33 -26.95
N GLY A 218 -27.06 -39.80 -25.74
CA GLY A 218 -27.40 -40.61 -24.57
C GLY A 218 -28.84 -41.15 -24.57
N ALA A 219 -29.68 -40.75 -25.53
CA ALA A 219 -30.96 -41.39 -25.82
C ALA A 219 -30.82 -42.59 -26.78
N LEU A 220 -29.67 -42.75 -27.45
CA LEU A 220 -29.35 -43.92 -28.26
C LEU A 220 -28.25 -44.67 -27.53
N THR A 221 -28.63 -45.63 -26.70
CA THR A 221 -27.62 -46.49 -26.09
C THR A 221 -26.87 -47.21 -27.21
N PHE A 222 -25.58 -47.48 -27.00
CA PHE A 222 -24.76 -48.22 -27.98
C PHE A 222 -25.42 -49.57 -28.39
N ALA A 223 -26.29 -50.11 -27.54
CA ALA A 223 -27.12 -51.28 -27.81
C ALA A 223 -28.20 -51.03 -28.88
N ASP A 224 -28.85 -49.86 -28.93
CA ASP A 224 -29.92 -49.55 -29.88
C ASP A 224 -29.41 -49.32 -31.31
N LEU A 225 -28.16 -48.87 -31.47
CA LEU A 225 -27.54 -48.62 -32.77
C LEU A 225 -26.96 -49.90 -33.41
N PHE A 226 -26.54 -50.88 -32.60
CA PHE A 226 -25.96 -52.14 -33.08
C PHE A 226 -26.94 -53.32 -33.06
N PHE A 227 -27.98 -53.24 -32.23
CA PHE A 227 -29.06 -54.21 -32.19
C PHE A 227 -30.39 -53.49 -32.40
N PRO A 228 -30.72 -53.07 -33.64
CA PRO A 228 -32.09 -52.67 -33.93
C PRO A 228 -32.98 -53.87 -33.59
N GLY A 229 -33.83 -53.70 -32.57
CA GLY A 229 -34.76 -54.72 -32.11
C GLY A 229 -35.52 -55.29 -33.30
N ASN A 230 -35.34 -56.59 -33.52
CA ASN A 230 -36.25 -57.38 -34.31
C ASN A 230 -37.53 -57.52 -33.46
N ASP A 231 -38.46 -56.58 -33.65
CA ASP A 231 -39.83 -56.68 -33.15
C ASP A 231 -40.54 -57.80 -33.92
N GLY A 232 -40.22 -59.04 -33.54
CA GLY A 232 -40.88 -60.25 -33.99
C GLY A 232 -41.75 -60.81 -32.87
N ASN A 233 -43.07 -60.79 -33.13
CA ASN A 233 -44.23 -61.29 -32.37
C ASN A 233 -44.79 -60.43 -31.23
#